data_AF-A0A855ILU2-F1
#
_entry.id   AF-A0A855ILU2-F1
#
_cell.length_a   1.000
_cell.length_b   1.000
_cell.length_c   1.000
_cell.angle_alpha   90.00
_cell.angle_beta   90.00
_cell.angle_gamma   90.00
#
_symmetry.space_group_name_H-M   'P 1'
#
loop_
_entity.id
_entity.type
_entity.pdbx_description
1 polymer ?
#
loop_
_entity_poly.entity_id
_entity_poly.type
_entity_poly.pdbx_seq_one_letter_code
_entity_poly.pdbx_strand_id
1 'polypeptide(L)'
;MKSAYSIRNLRNIVNNSAKDEMLECDFVITKRGHKRDAISFIGESQFQSVKVLTIDEDIEGHLREKSRLDDVTKLSIDISLIDRKSLADIFAIIARMAIEHTYEVKVIYSLAKYTPPSGKVHPNNNVKPVSHFFSGWSNRPGMPVLSIVGLGYERDKAIGAIEFLESSEALLYIPQSLEEEYFSDVLKVNRRLLDSSGENNQFLYQLESPTETIYSLDSVISANKNKYKIVLLPFGPKIFYALSLLSCIPHPEVSVWYVSGENSDSDSSQDRDASELLGFSFCINSSGQPIS
;
A
#
# COMPACT_ATOMS: atom_id res chain seq x y z
N MET A 1 5.29 15.25 -16.75
CA MET A 1 5.47 14.10 -17.67
C MET A 1 4.09 13.46 -17.80
N LYS A 2 3.64 13.00 -18.98
CA LYS A 2 2.37 12.26 -19.06
C LYS A 2 2.59 10.90 -18.40
N SER A 3 1.66 10.47 -17.56
CA SER A 3 1.72 9.14 -16.95
C SER A 3 1.73 8.08 -18.03
N ALA A 4 2.62 7.09 -17.93
CA ALA A 4 2.64 5.92 -18.81
C ALA A 4 1.58 4.88 -18.43
N TYR A 5 0.88 5.08 -17.31
CA TYR A 5 -0.05 4.11 -16.74
C TYR A 5 -1.46 4.66 -16.68
N SER A 6 -2.43 3.78 -16.90
CA SER A 6 -3.84 4.05 -16.66
C SER A 6 -4.36 3.09 -15.59
N ILE A 7 -4.80 3.63 -14.46
CA ILE A 7 -5.48 2.87 -13.40
C ILE A 7 -6.99 3.14 -13.53
N ARG A 8 -7.80 2.08 -13.61
CA ARG A 8 -9.26 2.16 -13.79
C ARG A 8 -9.98 1.13 -12.95
N ASN A 9 -11.32 1.18 -12.96
CA ASN A 9 -12.19 0.19 -12.33
C ASN A 9 -11.88 -0.04 -10.85
N LEU A 10 -11.57 1.05 -10.14
CA LEU A 10 -11.35 1.04 -8.70
C LEU A 10 -12.65 0.64 -8.00
N ARG A 11 -12.62 -0.47 -7.25
CA ARG A 11 -13.74 -0.91 -6.40
C ARG A 11 -13.22 -1.40 -5.05
N ASN A 12 -13.98 -1.16 -3.99
CA ASN A 12 -13.69 -1.76 -2.68
C ASN A 12 -14.07 -3.25 -2.71
N ILE A 13 -13.31 -4.07 -1.99
CA ILE A 13 -13.63 -5.48 -1.70
C ILE A 13 -13.97 -5.55 -0.22
N VAL A 14 -15.12 -6.13 0.09
CA VAL A 14 -15.62 -6.31 1.46
C VAL A 14 -15.64 -7.79 1.82
N ASN A 15 -15.69 -8.09 3.12
CA ASN A 15 -15.47 -9.42 3.69
C ASN A 15 -16.20 -10.55 2.95
N ASN A 16 -17.50 -10.40 2.72
CA ASN A 16 -18.33 -11.44 2.12
C ASN A 16 -17.99 -11.77 0.66
N SER A 17 -17.29 -10.85 -0.04
CA SER A 17 -16.91 -11.02 -1.45
C SER A 17 -15.47 -11.48 -1.64
N ALA A 18 -14.62 -11.37 -0.62
CA ALA A 18 -13.18 -11.58 -0.76
C ALA A 18 -12.82 -12.99 -1.29
N LYS A 19 -13.53 -14.04 -0.84
CA LYS A 19 -13.32 -15.40 -1.34
C LYS A 19 -13.59 -15.52 -2.83
N ASP A 20 -14.76 -15.08 -3.28
CA ASP A 20 -15.19 -15.19 -4.68
C ASP A 20 -14.25 -14.38 -5.58
N GLU A 21 -13.92 -13.15 -5.14
CA GLU A 21 -12.95 -12.27 -5.79
C GLU A 21 -11.58 -12.95 -5.98
N MET A 22 -11.09 -13.69 -4.97
CA MET A 22 -9.82 -14.44 -5.07
C MET A 22 -9.92 -15.66 -5.99
N LEU A 23 -11.04 -16.40 -5.98
CA LEU A 23 -11.22 -17.61 -6.79
C LEU A 23 -11.45 -17.31 -8.28
N GLU A 24 -11.87 -16.09 -8.62
CA GLU A 24 -11.99 -15.60 -10.00
C GLU A 24 -10.65 -15.20 -10.65
N CYS A 25 -9.55 -15.23 -9.90
CA CYS A 25 -8.22 -14.87 -10.40
C CYS A 25 -7.49 -16.07 -11.01
N ASP A 26 -6.51 -15.79 -11.87
CA ASP A 26 -5.58 -16.78 -12.39
C ASP A 26 -4.54 -17.18 -11.33
N PHE A 27 -4.11 -16.20 -10.53
CA PHE A 27 -3.15 -16.38 -9.45
C PHE A 27 -3.60 -15.71 -8.15
N VAL A 28 -3.25 -16.34 -7.03
CA VAL A 28 -3.27 -15.72 -5.70
C VAL A 28 -1.84 -15.66 -5.18
N ILE A 29 -1.29 -14.46 -5.07
CA ILE A 29 0.03 -14.21 -4.47
C ILE A 29 -0.18 -13.97 -2.97
N THR A 30 0.46 -14.77 -2.11
CA THR A 30 0.32 -14.64 -0.65
C THR A 30 1.59 -15.09 0.08
N LYS A 31 1.74 -14.65 1.33
CA LYS A 31 2.61 -15.31 2.31
C LYS A 31 1.72 -16.02 3.31
N ARG A 32 1.82 -17.35 3.39
CA ARG A 32 0.99 -18.16 4.30
C ARG A 32 1.37 -17.92 5.76
N GLY A 33 0.34 -17.85 6.60
CA GLY A 33 0.42 -17.99 8.04
C GLY A 33 -0.54 -19.07 8.51
N HIS A 34 -0.84 -19.04 9.80
CA HIS A 34 -1.79 -19.91 10.47
C HIS A 34 -3.11 -19.19 10.80
N LYS A 35 -3.09 -17.87 10.89
CA LYS A 35 -4.23 -17.08 11.40
C LYS A 35 -4.65 -15.94 10.50
N ARG A 36 -3.67 -15.22 9.94
CA ARG A 36 -3.92 -13.90 9.36
C ARG A 36 -3.95 -13.88 7.85
N ASP A 37 -3.35 -14.83 7.14
CA ASP A 37 -3.48 -14.82 5.68
C ASP A 37 -4.95 -15.05 5.28
N ALA A 38 -5.34 -14.49 4.13
CA ALA A 38 -6.73 -14.47 3.70
C ALA A 38 -7.32 -15.88 3.55
N ILE A 39 -6.51 -16.83 3.07
CA ILE A 39 -6.96 -18.20 2.84
C ILE A 39 -7.23 -18.90 4.18
N SER A 40 -6.31 -18.77 5.14
CA SER A 40 -6.50 -19.29 6.51
C SER A 40 -7.70 -18.63 7.20
N PHE A 41 -7.90 -17.33 7.03
CA PHE A 41 -9.05 -16.62 7.60
C PHE A 41 -10.40 -17.12 7.05
N ILE A 42 -10.48 -17.41 5.75
CA ILE A 42 -11.68 -17.99 5.11
C ILE A 42 -11.94 -19.43 5.61
N GLY A 43 -10.97 -20.06 6.29
CA GLY A 43 -11.07 -21.42 6.80
C GLY A 43 -10.68 -22.49 5.78
N GLU A 44 -9.97 -22.09 4.70
CA GLU A 44 -9.50 -23.01 3.67
C GLU A 44 -8.03 -23.38 3.93
N SER A 45 -7.67 -24.65 3.69
CA SER A 45 -6.27 -25.06 3.74
C SER A 45 -5.52 -24.63 2.46
N GLN A 46 -6.22 -24.65 1.32
CA GLN A 46 -5.73 -24.25 0.02
C GLN A 46 -6.90 -23.94 -0.91
N PHE A 47 -6.68 -23.13 -1.95
CA PHE A 47 -7.62 -23.05 -3.06
C PHE A 47 -7.28 -24.11 -4.10
N GLN A 48 -8.28 -24.90 -4.51
CA GLN A 48 -8.08 -25.98 -5.50
C GLN A 48 -8.18 -25.50 -6.95
N SER A 49 -8.94 -24.42 -7.19
CA SER A 49 -9.28 -23.94 -8.53
C SER A 49 -8.41 -22.79 -9.04
N VAL A 50 -7.55 -22.22 -8.17
CA VAL A 50 -6.65 -21.12 -8.53
C VAL A 50 -5.24 -21.45 -8.08
N LYS A 51 -4.25 -21.07 -8.89
CA LYS A 51 -2.85 -21.29 -8.56
C LYS A 51 -2.42 -20.30 -7.48
N VAL A 52 -2.00 -20.82 -6.33
CA VAL A 52 -1.43 -20.01 -5.24
C VAL A 52 0.07 -19.91 -5.44
N LEU A 53 0.60 -18.68 -5.45
CA LEU A 53 2.02 -18.36 -5.52
C LEU A 53 2.49 -17.79 -4.19
N THR A 54 3.59 -18.32 -3.68
CA THR A 54 4.30 -17.80 -2.53
C THR A 54 5.31 -16.73 -2.95
N ILE A 55 5.71 -15.87 -2.01
CA ILE A 55 6.64 -14.75 -2.29
C ILE A 55 8.04 -15.17 -2.73
N ASP A 56 8.41 -16.43 -2.47
CA ASP A 56 9.72 -16.99 -2.82
C ASP A 56 9.75 -17.62 -4.23
N GLU A 57 8.60 -17.71 -4.91
CA GLU A 57 8.48 -18.22 -6.28
C GLU A 57 8.80 -17.14 -7.33
N ASP A 58 9.04 -17.57 -8.57
CA ASP A 58 9.24 -16.67 -9.72
C ASP A 58 7.91 -16.07 -10.19
N ILE A 59 7.43 -15.07 -9.44
CA ILE A 59 6.19 -14.35 -9.72
C ILE A 59 6.26 -13.72 -11.12
N GLU A 60 7.37 -13.08 -11.49
CA GLU A 60 7.49 -12.42 -12.79
C GLU A 60 7.42 -13.43 -13.95
N GLY A 61 8.08 -14.59 -13.82
CA GLY A 61 8.01 -15.67 -14.80
C GLY A 61 6.58 -16.19 -15.00
N HIS A 62 5.85 -16.46 -13.92
CA HIS A 62 4.47 -16.92 -13.99
C HIS A 62 3.52 -15.90 -14.60
N LEU A 63 3.63 -14.62 -14.22
CA LEU A 63 2.83 -13.56 -14.82
C LEU A 63 3.15 -13.43 -16.32
N ARG A 64 4.42 -13.53 -16.72
CA ARG A 64 4.86 -13.42 -18.12
C ARG A 64 4.34 -14.55 -18.98
N GLU A 65 4.37 -15.78 -18.47
CA GLU A 65 3.83 -16.95 -19.17
C GLU A 65 2.34 -16.79 -19.42
N LYS A 66 1.57 -16.41 -18.40
CA LYS A 66 0.12 -16.24 -18.50
C LYS A 66 -0.28 -15.10 -19.43
N SER A 67 0.42 -13.96 -19.35
CA SER A 67 0.09 -12.77 -20.14
C SER A 67 0.38 -12.93 -21.64
N ARG A 68 1.06 -14.01 -22.05
CA ARG A 68 1.22 -14.39 -23.47
C ARG A 68 0.02 -15.17 -24.02
N LEU A 69 -0.79 -15.76 -23.14
CA LEU A 69 -1.90 -16.62 -23.50
C LEU A 69 -3.23 -15.87 -23.49
N ASP A 70 -3.38 -14.91 -22.58
CA ASP A 70 -4.62 -14.19 -22.35
C ASP A 70 -4.45 -12.67 -22.49
N ASP A 71 -5.49 -11.99 -22.95
CA ASP A 71 -5.52 -10.53 -23.11
C ASP A 71 -5.47 -9.79 -21.76
N VAL A 72 -6.01 -10.41 -20.70
CA VAL A 72 -6.07 -9.87 -19.34
C VAL A 72 -5.66 -10.95 -18.35
N THR A 73 -4.63 -10.68 -17.57
CA THR A 73 -4.21 -11.54 -16.45
C THR A 73 -4.85 -11.03 -15.16
N LYS A 74 -5.59 -11.90 -14.45
CA LYS A 74 -6.26 -11.60 -13.18
C LYS A 74 -5.42 -12.11 -12.02
N LEU A 75 -5.08 -11.23 -11.09
CA LEU A 75 -4.31 -11.59 -9.90
C LEU A 75 -4.93 -11.07 -8.62
N SER A 76 -4.86 -11.89 -7.58
CA SER A 76 -5.09 -11.47 -6.20
C SER A 76 -3.76 -11.40 -5.46
N ILE A 77 -3.60 -10.39 -4.60
CA ILE A 77 -2.44 -10.22 -3.73
C ILE A 77 -2.95 -10.10 -2.30
N ASP A 78 -2.71 -11.11 -1.49
CA ASP A 78 -2.95 -11.05 -0.05
C ASP A 78 -1.74 -10.39 0.63
N ILE A 79 -1.89 -9.13 1.00
CA ILE A 79 -0.80 -8.33 1.55
C ILE A 79 -0.54 -8.62 3.02
N SER A 80 -1.44 -9.32 3.71
CA SER A 80 -1.54 -9.40 5.18
C SER A 80 -0.22 -9.73 5.86
N LEU A 81 0.51 -10.72 5.32
CA LEU A 81 1.78 -11.21 5.85
C LEU A 81 3.00 -10.92 4.96
N ILE A 82 2.79 -10.41 3.74
CA ILE A 82 3.87 -9.98 2.85
C ILE A 82 4.57 -8.77 3.49
N ASP A 83 5.90 -8.81 3.62
CA ASP A 83 6.67 -7.66 4.11
C ASP A 83 6.67 -6.52 3.08
N ARG A 84 6.91 -5.29 3.56
CA ARG A 84 6.77 -4.08 2.74
C ARG A 84 7.74 -4.06 1.54
N LYS A 85 8.92 -4.67 1.67
CA LYS A 85 9.88 -4.75 0.58
C LYS A 85 9.36 -5.68 -0.52
N SER A 86 9.01 -6.92 -0.16
CA SER A 86 8.42 -7.88 -1.10
C SER A 86 7.15 -7.34 -1.76
N LEU A 87 6.31 -6.63 -1.00
CA LEU A 87 5.09 -6.00 -1.52
C LEU A 87 5.40 -4.88 -2.54
N ALA A 88 6.41 -4.05 -2.28
CA ALA A 88 6.86 -3.05 -3.25
C ALA A 88 7.43 -3.70 -4.52
N ASP A 89 8.20 -4.79 -4.38
CA ASP A 89 8.76 -5.51 -5.51
C ASP A 89 7.64 -6.12 -6.39
N ILE A 90 6.60 -6.70 -5.79
CA ILE A 90 5.42 -7.22 -6.49
C ILE A 90 4.70 -6.10 -7.27
N PHE A 91 4.41 -4.96 -6.64
CA PHE A 91 3.77 -3.83 -7.33
C PHE A 91 4.64 -3.29 -8.47
N ALA A 92 5.97 -3.25 -8.28
CA ALA A 92 6.90 -2.84 -9.33
C ALA A 92 6.94 -3.83 -10.50
N ILE A 93 6.88 -5.14 -10.25
CA ILE A 93 6.77 -6.17 -11.28
C ILE A 93 5.49 -5.94 -12.09
N ILE A 94 4.34 -5.86 -11.42
CA ILE A 94 3.04 -5.64 -12.07
C ILE A 94 3.06 -4.37 -12.92
N ALA A 95 3.55 -3.26 -12.37
CA ALA A 95 3.62 -1.99 -13.10
C ALA A 95 4.54 -2.07 -14.33
N ARG A 96 5.71 -2.72 -14.25
CA ARG A 96 6.58 -2.91 -15.42
C ARG A 96 5.89 -3.74 -16.50
N MET A 97 5.24 -4.83 -16.11
CA MET A 97 4.55 -5.71 -17.06
C MET A 97 3.31 -5.06 -17.67
N ALA A 98 2.64 -4.18 -16.92
CA ALA A 98 1.46 -3.45 -17.39
C ALA A 98 1.75 -2.48 -18.54
N ILE A 99 3.02 -2.27 -18.90
CA ILE A 99 3.41 -1.55 -20.11
C ILE A 99 2.95 -2.29 -21.37
N GLU A 100 3.04 -3.63 -21.36
CA GLU A 100 2.77 -4.48 -22.53
C GLU A 100 1.46 -5.27 -22.40
N HIS A 101 0.99 -5.50 -21.18
CA HIS A 101 -0.16 -6.34 -20.89
C HIS A 101 -1.18 -5.63 -20.00
N THR A 102 -2.41 -6.14 -19.96
CA THR A 102 -3.44 -5.65 -19.04
C THR A 102 -3.55 -6.57 -17.83
N TYR A 103 -3.59 -5.98 -16.65
CA TYR A 103 -3.79 -6.71 -15.40
C TYR A 103 -5.04 -6.23 -14.67
N GLU A 104 -5.83 -7.17 -14.18
CA GLU A 104 -6.86 -6.92 -13.17
C GLU A 104 -6.31 -7.40 -11.83
N VAL A 105 -6.11 -6.46 -10.91
CA VAL A 105 -5.44 -6.70 -9.63
C VAL A 105 -6.43 -6.53 -8.51
N LYS A 106 -6.50 -7.53 -7.63
CA LYS A 106 -7.29 -7.53 -6.41
C LYS A 106 -6.33 -7.58 -5.22
N VAL A 107 -6.36 -6.56 -4.37
CA VAL A 107 -5.53 -6.46 -3.17
C VAL A 107 -6.40 -6.82 -1.99
N ILE A 108 -6.03 -7.88 -1.29
CA ILE A 108 -6.75 -8.41 -0.12
C ILE A 108 -5.91 -8.16 1.12
N TYR A 109 -6.58 -7.72 2.19
CA TYR A 109 -5.96 -7.44 3.47
C TYR A 109 -6.84 -7.97 4.61
N SER A 110 -6.27 -8.90 5.37
CA SER A 110 -6.80 -9.34 6.64
C SER A 110 -6.40 -8.35 7.72
N LEU A 111 -7.38 -7.56 8.16
CA LEU A 111 -7.24 -6.62 9.25
C LEU A 111 -6.91 -7.41 10.52
N ALA A 112 -5.76 -7.13 11.13
CA ALA A 112 -5.39 -7.77 12.39
C ALA A 112 -6.29 -7.25 13.51
N LYS A 113 -6.72 -8.14 14.42
CA LYS A 113 -7.31 -7.70 15.69
C LYS A 113 -6.34 -6.78 16.41
N TYR A 114 -6.90 -5.74 17.03
CA TYR A 114 -6.06 -4.75 17.70
C TYR A 114 -5.19 -5.38 18.79
N THR A 115 -3.97 -4.88 18.91
CA THR A 115 -3.09 -5.19 20.03
C THR A 115 -2.41 -3.90 20.43
N PRO A 116 -2.42 -3.54 21.73
CA PRO A 116 -1.76 -2.35 22.21
C PRO A 116 -0.29 -2.29 21.79
N PRO A 117 0.26 -1.09 21.52
CA PRO A 117 1.68 -0.94 21.23
C PRO A 117 2.52 -1.50 22.39
N SER A 118 3.63 -2.16 22.06
CA SER A 118 4.55 -2.77 23.04
C SER A 118 5.21 -1.77 24.00
N GLY A 119 4.98 -0.46 23.80
CA GLY A 119 5.49 0.64 24.61
C GLY A 119 6.97 0.98 24.36
N LYS A 120 7.69 0.15 23.60
CA LYS A 120 9.09 0.40 23.23
C LYS A 120 9.16 1.39 22.07
N VAL A 121 9.97 2.44 22.24
CA VAL A 121 10.28 3.39 21.17
C VAL A 121 11.57 2.92 20.51
N HIS A 122 11.51 2.71 19.20
CA HIS A 122 12.67 2.34 18.39
C HIS A 122 12.97 3.49 17.43
N PRO A 123 14.22 3.97 17.36
CA PRO A 123 14.58 5.05 16.45
C PRO A 123 14.43 4.60 14.99
N ASN A 124 14.17 5.56 14.11
CA ASN A 124 14.17 5.33 12.67
C ASN A 124 15.61 5.06 12.21
N ASN A 125 15.93 3.79 11.89
CA ASN A 125 17.26 3.36 11.48
C ASN A 125 17.52 3.50 9.98
N ASN A 126 16.46 3.52 9.17
CA ASN A 126 16.56 3.63 7.72
C ASN A 126 15.36 4.41 7.20
N VAL A 127 15.62 5.51 6.50
CA VAL A 127 14.61 6.37 5.88
C VAL A 127 15.04 6.53 4.43
N LYS A 128 14.45 5.74 3.53
CA LYS A 128 14.82 5.71 2.11
C LYS A 128 13.68 5.22 1.22
N PRO A 129 13.76 5.43 -0.10
CA PRO A 129 12.82 4.82 -1.03
C PRO A 129 12.66 3.31 -0.85
N VAL A 130 11.43 2.82 -1.01
CA VAL A 130 11.10 1.39 -0.89
C VAL A 130 11.77 0.54 -1.97
N SER A 131 11.95 1.10 -3.17
CA SER A 131 12.70 0.50 -4.27
C SER A 131 13.10 1.59 -5.27
N HIS A 132 13.93 1.23 -6.26
CA HIS A 132 14.28 2.14 -7.36
C HIS A 132 13.07 2.55 -8.20
N PHE A 133 12.05 1.68 -8.32
CA PHE A 133 10.84 2.00 -9.06
C PHE A 133 10.03 3.12 -8.38
N PHE A 134 10.05 3.17 -7.05
CA PHE A 134 9.30 4.13 -6.23
C PHE A 134 10.18 5.25 -5.64
N SER A 135 11.36 5.50 -6.20
CA SER A 135 12.28 6.52 -5.69
C SER A 135 11.85 7.96 -6.00
N GLY A 136 10.95 8.13 -6.98
CA GLY A 136 10.53 9.43 -7.48
C GLY A 136 11.64 10.16 -8.24
N TRP A 137 11.33 10.74 -9.39
CA TRP A 137 12.27 11.51 -10.19
C TRP A 137 11.71 12.92 -10.45
N SER A 138 11.95 13.84 -9.52
CA SER A 138 11.61 15.26 -9.76
C SER A 138 12.68 15.90 -10.65
N ASN A 139 12.28 16.33 -11.84
CA ASN A 139 13.17 17.03 -12.79
C ASN A 139 13.46 18.48 -12.41
N ARG A 140 13.10 18.91 -11.20
CA ARG A 140 13.19 20.30 -10.74
C ARG A 140 13.99 20.38 -9.44
N PRO A 141 15.28 20.75 -9.53
CA PRO A 141 16.10 21.03 -8.37
C PRO A 141 15.49 22.14 -7.50
N GLY A 142 15.73 22.09 -6.19
CA GLY A 142 15.35 23.16 -5.26
C GLY A 142 13.87 23.21 -4.82
N MET A 143 12.99 22.33 -5.35
CA MET A 143 11.62 22.25 -4.84
C MET A 143 11.60 21.76 -3.38
N PRO A 144 10.80 22.39 -2.50
CA PRO A 144 10.66 21.97 -1.12
C PRO A 144 9.97 20.60 -1.01
N VAL A 145 10.19 19.89 0.10
CA VAL A 145 9.61 18.56 0.32
C VAL A 145 8.22 18.69 0.96
N LEU A 146 7.24 17.99 0.39
CA LEU A 146 5.92 17.76 0.97
C LEU A 146 5.81 16.30 1.37
N SER A 147 5.63 16.05 2.66
CA SER A 147 5.40 14.70 3.18
C SER A 147 3.91 14.40 3.26
N ILE A 148 3.47 13.31 2.66
CA ILE A 148 2.11 12.77 2.84
C ILE A 148 2.23 11.53 3.70
N VAL A 149 1.67 11.58 4.91
CA VAL A 149 1.99 10.64 5.99
C VAL A 149 0.74 9.87 6.40
N GLY A 150 0.72 8.56 6.13
CA GLY A 150 -0.29 7.68 6.70
C GLY A 150 0.09 7.31 8.11
N LEU A 151 -0.68 7.73 9.10
CA LEU A 151 -0.36 7.52 10.51
C LEU A 151 -0.64 6.08 10.96
N GLY A 152 0.21 5.60 11.86
CA GLY A 152 0.01 4.38 12.64
C GLY A 152 0.07 4.69 14.14
N TYR A 153 -0.01 3.66 14.99
CA TYR A 153 0.10 3.84 16.45
C TYR A 153 1.55 3.77 16.95
N GLU A 154 2.54 3.66 16.05
CA GLU A 154 3.95 3.65 16.45
C GLU A 154 4.43 5.04 16.86
N ARG A 155 4.87 5.15 18.12
CA ARG A 155 5.29 6.41 18.71
C ARG A 155 6.52 7.01 18.03
N ASP A 156 6.47 8.33 17.82
CA ASP A 156 7.54 9.21 17.32
C ASP A 156 8.12 8.86 15.93
N LYS A 157 7.62 7.82 15.26
CA LYS A 157 8.11 7.42 13.93
C LYS A 157 7.78 8.43 12.84
N ALA A 158 6.53 8.88 12.81
CA ALA A 158 6.04 9.83 11.80
C ALA A 158 6.77 11.17 11.90
N ILE A 159 6.80 11.77 13.10
CA ILE A 159 7.50 13.03 13.34
C ILE A 159 8.99 12.93 13.00
N GLY A 160 9.66 11.85 13.43
CA GLY A 160 11.09 11.67 13.15
C GLY A 160 11.41 11.54 11.67
N ALA A 161 10.53 10.97 10.85
CA ALA A 161 10.73 10.91 9.40
C ALA A 161 10.44 12.24 8.69
N ILE A 162 9.43 12.98 9.14
CA ILE A 162 9.13 14.33 8.63
C ILE A 162 10.34 15.25 8.87
N GLU A 163 10.92 15.19 10.08
CA GLU A 163 12.12 15.93 10.47
C GLU A 163 13.35 15.50 9.68
N PHE A 164 13.58 14.19 9.53
CA PHE A 164 14.70 13.65 8.74
C PHE A 164 14.69 14.14 7.28
N LEU A 165 13.49 14.25 6.68
CA LEU A 165 13.32 14.75 5.32
C LEU A 165 13.40 16.28 5.22
N GLU A 166 13.49 16.98 6.34
CA GLU A 166 13.38 18.45 6.41
C GLU A 166 12.12 18.94 5.65
N SER A 167 11.00 18.26 5.90
CA SER A 167 9.76 18.51 5.17
C SER A 167 9.29 19.94 5.43
N SER A 168 9.04 20.69 4.36
CA SER A 168 8.48 22.05 4.47
C SER A 168 7.02 22.03 4.94
N GLU A 169 6.31 20.95 4.61
CA GLU A 169 4.91 20.76 4.91
C GLU A 169 4.61 19.26 5.01
N ALA A 170 3.61 18.92 5.83
CA ALA A 170 3.13 17.56 6.01
C ALA A 170 1.60 17.50 5.94
N LEU A 171 1.08 16.53 5.19
CA LEU A 171 -0.34 16.18 5.12
C LEU A 171 -0.53 14.83 5.80
N LEU A 172 -1.42 14.77 6.79
CA LEU A 172 -1.58 13.63 7.69
C LEU A 172 -2.84 12.86 7.33
N TYR A 173 -2.69 11.59 7.00
CA TYR A 173 -3.79 10.65 6.77
C TYR A 173 -3.99 9.80 8.03
N ILE A 174 -5.16 9.93 8.64
CA ILE A 174 -5.50 9.34 9.94
C ILE A 174 -6.46 8.17 9.69
N PRO A 175 -6.04 6.91 9.94
CA PRO A 175 -6.88 5.74 9.72
C PRO A 175 -8.04 5.67 10.72
N GLN A 176 -9.26 5.54 10.21
CA GLN A 176 -10.44 5.13 10.95
C GLN A 176 -10.72 3.65 10.68
N SER A 177 -10.94 2.89 11.75
CA SER A 177 -11.12 1.45 11.75
C SER A 177 -12.29 1.09 12.66
N LEU A 178 -12.95 -0.03 12.41
CA LEU A 178 -13.92 -0.62 13.35
C LEU A 178 -13.32 -0.94 14.72
N GLU A 179 -12.00 -1.13 14.79
CA GLU A 179 -11.29 -1.28 16.07
C GLU A 179 -11.10 0.11 16.70
N GLU A 180 -12.08 0.60 17.47
CA GLU A 180 -12.07 1.95 18.06
C GLU A 180 -10.82 2.22 18.92
N GLU A 181 -10.31 1.19 19.62
CA GLU A 181 -9.08 1.28 20.41
C GLU A 181 -7.85 1.62 19.56
N TYR A 182 -7.76 1.07 18.35
CA TYR A 182 -6.69 1.38 17.39
C TYR A 182 -6.74 2.87 17.02
N PHE A 183 -7.92 3.38 16.67
CA PHE A 183 -8.09 4.79 16.30
C PHE A 183 -7.71 5.73 17.46
N SER A 184 -8.18 5.42 18.67
CA SER A 184 -7.85 6.18 19.88
C SER A 184 -6.33 6.24 20.12
N ASP A 185 -5.63 5.11 19.99
CA ASP A 185 -4.18 5.09 20.20
C ASP A 185 -3.41 5.78 19.06
N VAL A 186 -3.87 5.72 17.81
CA VAL A 186 -3.30 6.54 16.72
C VAL A 186 -3.38 8.04 17.06
N LEU A 187 -4.55 8.53 17.48
CA LEU A 187 -4.73 9.93 17.86
C LEU A 187 -3.85 10.31 19.06
N LYS A 188 -3.86 9.49 20.10
CA LYS A 188 -3.10 9.72 21.33
C LYS A 188 -1.60 9.78 21.08
N VAL A 189 -1.07 8.82 20.32
CA VAL A 189 0.37 8.71 20.05
C VAL A 189 0.85 9.85 19.14
N ASN A 190 0.04 10.27 18.18
CA ASN A 190 0.40 11.32 17.23
C ASN A 190 -0.06 12.72 17.64
N ARG A 191 -0.62 12.89 18.85
CA ARG A 191 -1.23 14.16 19.30
C ARG A 191 -0.35 15.38 19.07
N ARG A 192 0.96 15.29 19.36
CA ARG A 192 1.89 16.42 19.13
C ARG A 192 1.97 16.83 17.66
N LEU A 193 1.98 15.85 16.76
CA LEU A 193 2.03 16.07 15.31
C LEU A 193 0.68 16.58 14.78
N LEU A 194 -0.42 16.11 15.35
CA LEU A 194 -1.78 16.58 15.02
C LEU A 194 -1.99 18.02 15.49
N ASP A 195 -1.63 18.34 16.74
CA ASP A 195 -1.79 19.68 17.32
C ASP A 195 -0.92 20.74 16.60
N SER A 196 0.22 20.33 16.03
CA SER A 196 1.10 21.22 15.25
C SER A 196 0.74 21.32 13.76
N SER A 197 -0.08 20.39 13.25
CA SER A 197 -0.57 20.40 11.88
C SER A 197 -1.90 21.16 11.80
N GLY A 198 -2.04 22.05 10.82
CA GLY A 198 -3.33 22.73 10.60
C GLY A 198 -4.44 21.74 10.26
N GLU A 199 -5.68 22.02 10.67
CA GLU A 199 -6.82 21.11 10.43
C GLU A 199 -7.01 20.77 8.94
N ASN A 200 -6.73 21.72 8.04
CA ASN A 200 -6.79 21.52 6.58
C ASN A 200 -5.73 20.53 6.04
N ASN A 201 -4.74 20.18 6.86
CA ASN A 201 -3.67 19.24 6.53
C ASN A 201 -3.90 17.87 7.17
N GLN A 202 -5.10 17.61 7.70
CA GLN A 202 -5.48 16.35 8.34
C GLN A 202 -6.65 15.72 7.59
N PHE A 203 -6.48 14.46 7.18
CA PHE A 203 -7.43 13.72 6.36
C PHE A 203 -7.79 12.42 7.07
N LEU A 204 -9.06 12.28 7.48
CA LEU A 204 -9.57 11.00 7.96
C LEU A 204 -9.83 10.08 6.77
N TYR A 205 -9.52 8.79 6.91
CA TYR A 205 -9.86 7.79 5.91
C TYR A 205 -10.31 6.48 6.56
N GLN A 206 -11.33 5.85 5.99
CA GLN A 206 -11.85 4.56 6.44
C GLN A 206 -11.01 3.42 5.84
N LEU A 207 -10.58 2.46 6.66
CA LEU A 207 -9.84 1.29 6.17
C LEU A 207 -10.68 0.44 5.20
N GLU A 208 -11.99 0.47 5.36
CA GLU A 208 -13.00 -0.26 4.58
C GLU A 208 -13.33 0.46 3.26
N SER A 209 -12.86 1.71 3.07
CA SER A 209 -13.05 2.51 1.85
C SER A 209 -11.71 2.90 1.19
N PRO A 210 -10.85 1.93 0.82
CA PRO A 210 -9.55 2.20 0.22
C PRO A 210 -9.61 2.99 -1.09
N THR A 211 -10.67 2.82 -1.90
CA THR A 211 -10.82 3.57 -3.16
C THR A 211 -10.97 5.06 -2.96
N GLU A 212 -11.70 5.49 -1.93
CA GLU A 212 -11.81 6.91 -1.55
C GLU A 212 -10.45 7.49 -1.18
N THR A 213 -9.65 6.71 -0.44
CA THR A 213 -8.29 7.10 -0.08
C THR A 213 -7.39 7.24 -1.31
N ILE A 214 -7.52 6.36 -2.31
CA ILE A 214 -6.78 6.48 -3.59
C ILE A 214 -7.17 7.76 -4.32
N TYR A 215 -8.47 8.08 -4.42
CA TYR A 215 -8.91 9.33 -5.05
C TYR A 215 -8.42 10.58 -4.28
N SER A 216 -8.41 10.52 -2.95
CA SER A 216 -7.87 11.58 -2.11
C SER A 216 -6.36 11.77 -2.34
N LEU A 217 -5.58 10.68 -2.32
CA LEU A 217 -4.15 10.70 -2.61
C LEU A 217 -3.85 11.25 -4.01
N ASP A 218 -4.56 10.79 -5.03
CA ASP A 218 -4.41 11.29 -6.40
C ASP A 218 -4.68 12.80 -6.53
N SER A 219 -5.74 13.27 -5.85
CA SER A 219 -6.11 14.69 -5.82
C SER A 219 -5.03 15.54 -5.14
N VAL A 220 -4.55 15.10 -3.98
CA VAL A 220 -3.49 15.78 -3.23
C VAL A 220 -2.19 15.81 -4.01
N ILE A 221 -1.79 14.68 -4.60
CA ILE A 221 -0.59 14.58 -5.44
C ILE A 221 -0.70 15.52 -6.63
N SER A 222 -1.82 15.47 -7.36
CA SER A 222 -2.05 16.29 -8.54
C SER A 222 -2.03 17.79 -8.25
N ALA A 223 -2.58 18.21 -7.12
CA ALA A 223 -2.58 19.61 -6.69
C ALA A 223 -1.17 20.14 -6.34
N ASN A 224 -0.26 19.27 -5.88
CA ASN A 224 1.00 19.66 -5.27
C ASN A 224 2.26 19.31 -6.07
N LYS A 225 2.20 18.36 -7.01
CA LYS A 225 3.38 17.82 -7.73
C LYS A 225 4.18 18.84 -8.54
N ASN A 226 3.58 19.98 -8.86
CA ASN A 226 4.27 21.08 -9.54
C ASN A 226 4.97 22.07 -8.59
N LYS A 227 4.69 21.98 -7.28
CA LYS A 227 5.20 22.90 -6.24
C LYS A 227 6.15 22.22 -5.25
N TYR A 228 5.96 20.92 -5.01
CA TYR A 228 6.75 20.15 -4.04
C TYR A 228 7.38 18.88 -4.64
N LYS A 229 8.46 18.42 -4.01
CA LYS A 229 8.88 17.01 -4.08
C LYS A 229 8.02 16.23 -3.11
N ILE A 230 7.18 15.34 -3.62
CA ILE A 230 6.22 14.61 -2.81
C ILE A 230 6.84 13.29 -2.33
N VAL A 231 6.78 13.06 -1.03
CA VAL A 231 7.21 11.82 -0.38
C VAL A 231 6.03 11.21 0.36
N LEU A 232 5.63 10.00 -0.02
CA LEU A 232 4.63 9.21 0.71
C LEU A 232 5.34 8.44 1.85
N LEU A 233 4.87 8.63 3.08
CA LEU A 233 5.35 8.01 4.31
C LEU A 233 4.23 7.12 4.94
N PRO A 234 4.08 5.86 4.50
CA PRO A 234 3.04 4.95 4.95
C PRO A 234 3.37 4.21 6.27
N PHE A 235 3.25 4.91 7.42
CA PHE A 235 3.40 4.26 8.74
C PHE A 235 2.18 3.44 9.16
N GLY A 236 1.00 3.79 8.66
CA GLY A 236 -0.27 3.17 9.02
C GLY A 236 -0.42 1.70 8.63
N PRO A 237 -1.66 1.19 8.67
CA PRO A 237 -1.97 -0.19 8.34
C PRO A 237 -1.46 -0.53 6.93
N LYS A 238 -1.09 -1.80 6.73
CA LYS A 238 -0.44 -2.24 5.49
C LYS A 238 -1.26 -1.94 4.23
N ILE A 239 -2.58 -1.80 4.35
CA ILE A 239 -3.40 -1.31 3.24
C ILE A 239 -2.97 0.08 2.77
N PHE A 240 -2.71 1.04 3.66
CA PHE A 240 -2.24 2.38 3.27
C PHE A 240 -0.89 2.35 2.54
N TYR A 241 -0.02 1.41 2.89
CA TYR A 241 1.21 1.14 2.14
C TYR A 241 0.89 0.72 0.69
N ALA A 242 -0.01 -0.23 0.49
CA ALA A 242 -0.46 -0.64 -0.85
C ALA A 242 -1.13 0.51 -1.63
N LEU A 243 -1.96 1.33 -0.97
CA LEU A 243 -2.56 2.52 -1.57
C LEU A 243 -1.51 3.54 -2.00
N SER A 244 -0.45 3.73 -1.20
CA SER A 244 0.67 4.61 -1.52
C SER A 244 1.46 4.10 -2.73
N LEU A 245 1.73 2.80 -2.81
CA LEU A 245 2.38 2.19 -3.97
C LEU A 245 1.53 2.38 -5.24
N LEU A 246 0.23 2.05 -5.17
CA LEU A 246 -0.67 2.20 -6.31
C LEU A 246 -0.77 3.66 -6.78
N SER A 247 -0.94 4.58 -5.83
CA SER A 247 -1.05 6.01 -6.12
C SER A 247 0.26 6.58 -6.68
N CYS A 248 1.41 5.98 -6.38
CA CYS A 248 2.69 6.42 -6.93
C CYS A 248 2.91 5.99 -8.39
N ILE A 249 2.36 4.84 -8.82
CA ILE A 249 2.56 4.31 -10.18
C ILE A 249 2.25 5.34 -11.29
N PRO A 250 1.10 6.05 -11.28
CA PRO A 250 0.81 7.01 -12.33
C PRO A 250 1.56 8.34 -12.18
N HIS A 251 2.23 8.59 -11.06
CA HIS A 251 2.96 9.83 -10.76
C HIS A 251 4.45 9.53 -10.50
N PRO A 252 5.27 9.28 -11.54
CA PRO A 252 6.67 8.89 -11.40
C PRO A 252 7.58 9.93 -10.71
N GLU A 253 7.11 11.16 -10.54
CA GLU A 253 7.77 12.21 -9.76
C GLU A 253 7.59 12.07 -8.25
N VAL A 254 6.61 11.28 -7.81
CA VAL A 254 6.32 10.98 -6.39
C VAL A 254 7.19 9.82 -5.94
N SER A 255 7.58 9.83 -4.67
CA SER A 255 8.35 8.74 -4.07
C SER A 255 7.59 8.09 -2.93
N VAL A 256 7.78 6.79 -2.72
CA VAL A 256 7.29 6.05 -1.55
C VAL A 256 8.49 5.62 -0.74
N TRP A 257 8.52 6.03 0.52
CA TRP A 257 9.66 5.76 1.41
C TRP A 257 9.25 4.80 2.51
N TYR A 258 10.16 3.89 2.84
CA TYR A 258 10.04 3.02 3.99
C TYR A 258 10.90 3.56 5.12
N VAL A 259 10.33 3.49 6.33
CA VAL A 259 10.97 3.92 7.56
C VAL A 259 11.06 2.72 8.51
N SER A 260 12.24 2.10 8.62
CA SER A 260 12.45 0.98 9.53
C SER A 260 12.82 1.45 10.93
N GLY A 261 12.14 0.93 11.95
CA GLY A 261 12.55 1.07 13.36
C GLY A 261 13.43 -0.09 13.86
N GLU A 262 13.29 -1.27 13.26
CA GLU A 262 14.07 -2.48 13.58
C GLU A 262 14.53 -3.17 12.27
N ASN A 263 15.53 -4.03 12.37
CA ASN A 263 16.02 -4.88 11.26
C ASN A 263 14.98 -5.92 10.77
N SER A 264 13.74 -5.88 11.27
CA SER A 264 12.64 -6.69 10.79
C SER A 264 11.36 -5.86 10.73
N ASP A 265 10.61 -6.01 9.65
CA ASP A 265 9.23 -5.54 9.46
C ASP A 265 8.22 -6.30 10.37
N SER A 266 8.72 -6.75 11.54
CA SER A 266 8.20 -7.82 12.39
C SER A 266 6.79 -7.54 12.84
N ASP A 267 6.47 -6.30 13.25
CA ASP A 267 5.15 -5.95 13.79
C ASP A 267 4.02 -5.97 12.75
N SER A 268 4.29 -5.55 11.51
CA SER A 268 3.25 -5.44 10.48
C SER A 268 2.90 -6.76 9.79
N SER A 269 3.82 -7.73 9.85
CA SER A 269 3.70 -9.07 9.26
C SER A 269 3.55 -10.17 10.32
N GLN A 270 3.12 -9.83 11.54
CA GLN A 270 2.78 -10.83 12.54
C GLN A 270 1.51 -11.57 12.15
N ASP A 271 1.57 -12.89 12.33
CA ASP A 271 0.46 -13.82 12.12
C ASP A 271 -0.46 -13.86 13.35
N ARG A 272 -1.20 -12.76 13.52
CA ARG A 272 -2.19 -12.56 14.58
C ARG A 272 -3.58 -12.95 14.10
N ASP A 273 -4.52 -13.08 15.03
CA ASP A 273 -5.93 -13.25 14.67
C ASP A 273 -6.40 -12.04 13.85
N ALA A 274 -7.16 -12.30 12.78
CA ALA A 274 -7.78 -11.25 11.98
C ALA A 274 -9.22 -10.98 12.42
N SER A 275 -9.68 -9.74 12.27
CA SER A 275 -11.06 -9.32 12.52
C SER A 275 -11.91 -9.40 11.26
N GLU A 276 -11.36 -8.97 10.12
CA GLU A 276 -12.09 -8.85 8.86
C GLU A 276 -11.17 -8.97 7.64
N LEU A 277 -11.75 -9.37 6.49
CA LEU A 277 -11.15 -9.19 5.17
C LEU A 277 -11.68 -7.95 4.49
N LEU A 278 -10.77 -7.10 4.05
CA LEU A 278 -11.10 -5.93 3.24
C LEU A 278 -10.05 -5.76 2.14
N GLY A 279 -10.34 -4.92 1.16
CA GLY A 279 -9.44 -4.76 0.03
C GLY A 279 -9.95 -3.82 -1.03
N PHE A 280 -9.28 -3.84 -2.17
CA PHE A 280 -9.70 -3.10 -3.34
C PHE A 280 -9.23 -3.83 -4.60
N SER A 281 -9.87 -3.57 -5.72
CA SER A 281 -9.35 -3.98 -7.02
C SER A 281 -9.26 -2.83 -7.99
N PHE A 282 -8.43 -3.02 -9.02
CA PHE A 282 -8.20 -2.08 -10.09
C PHE A 282 -7.75 -2.81 -11.35
N CYS A 283 -7.90 -2.15 -12.50
CA CYS A 283 -7.24 -2.53 -13.74
C CYS A 283 -6.06 -1.59 -14.00
N ILE A 284 -4.94 -2.14 -14.45
CA ILE A 284 -3.75 -1.38 -14.85
C ILE A 284 -3.29 -1.82 -16.24
N ASN A 285 -2.98 -0.82 -17.07
CA ASN A 285 -2.32 -0.99 -18.37
C ASN A 285 -1.59 0.30 -18.77
N SER A 286 -0.90 0.27 -19.91
CA SER A 286 -0.31 1.45 -20.52
C SER A 286 -1.37 2.46 -20.94
N SER A 287 -1.12 3.75 -20.68
CA SER A 287 -2.00 4.85 -21.07
C SER A 287 -1.92 5.19 -22.58
N GLY A 288 -1.08 4.50 -23.35
CA GLY A 288 -0.99 4.59 -24.81
C GLY A 288 -1.56 3.34 -25.47
N GLN A 289 -2.37 3.51 -26.53
CA GLN A 289 -2.81 2.41 -27.39
C GLN A 289 -1.62 1.57 -27.86
N PRO A 290 -1.80 0.25 -28.08
CA PRO A 290 -0.74 -0.58 -28.65
C PRO A 290 -0.30 0.08 -29.96
N ILE A 291 1.02 0.31 -30.09
CA ILE A 291 1.61 0.61 -31.39
C ILE A 291 1.44 -0.68 -32.19
N SER A 292 0.40 -0.69 -33.02
CA SER A 292 0.17 -1.68 -34.08
C SER A 292 1.34 -1.71 -35.05
#